data_AF-A0A317X2G9-F1
#
_entry.id   AF-A0A317X2G9-F1
#
_cell.length_a   1.000
_cell.length_b   1.000
_cell.length_c   1.000
_cell.angle_alpha   90.00
_cell.angle_beta   90.00
_cell.angle_gamma   90.00
#
_symmetry.space_group_name_H-M   'P 1'
#
loop_
_entity.id
_entity.type
_entity.pdbx_description
1 polymer ?
#
loop_
_entity_poly.entity_id
_entity_poly.type
_entity_poly.pdbx_seq_one_letter_code
_entity_poly.pdbx_strand_id
1 'polypeptide(L)'
;MRLFSLLLVWAVSLPLITAKFSPTCLRVLTALTSRPNDLFSKFQREICDQGCQPTVPHWDLWTRNHTFLPAVRSLMRDIDSPRQEEAMVRLGDDVADVIKRQCGPLLQGRDICADEETMAAFGTCFKKGFVRAALTNLGTLLPLASEPVCREQYEWLQKDELWEEIIPGKMREYAGVCRGLDLGRMAVEEMLSF
;
A
#
# COMPACT_ATOMS: atom_id res chain seq x y z
N MET A 1 -44.01 -3.26 -38.84
CA MET A 1 -44.05 -4.14 -37.65
C MET A 1 -42.87 -5.12 -37.56
N ARG A 2 -42.37 -5.72 -38.65
CA ARG A 2 -41.27 -6.72 -38.58
C ARG A 2 -39.86 -6.16 -38.33
N LEU A 3 -39.58 -4.91 -38.72
CA LEU A 3 -38.29 -4.24 -38.50
C LEU A 3 -38.06 -3.80 -37.04
N PHE A 4 -39.14 -3.48 -36.32
CA PHE A 4 -39.05 -3.07 -34.91
C PHE A 4 -38.74 -4.26 -33.98
N SER A 5 -39.21 -5.46 -34.34
CA SER A 5 -38.93 -6.70 -33.60
C SER A 5 -37.48 -7.17 -33.74
N LEU A 6 -36.79 -6.84 -34.84
CA LEU A 6 -35.38 -7.21 -35.05
C LEU A 6 -34.42 -6.31 -34.24
N LEU A 7 -34.77 -5.04 -34.03
CA LEU A 7 -34.00 -4.10 -33.19
C LEU A 7 -34.08 -4.44 -31.69
N LEU A 8 -35.22 -4.96 -31.22
CA LEU A 8 -35.39 -5.40 -29.83
C LEU A 8 -34.61 -6.68 -29.49
N VAL A 9 -34.40 -7.58 -30.46
CA VAL A 9 -33.60 -8.80 -30.25
C VAL A 9 -32.10 -8.51 -30.28
N TRP A 10 -31.66 -7.46 -30.99
CA TRP A 10 -30.25 -7.06 -31.05
C TRP A 10 -29.79 -6.27 -29.82
N ALA A 11 -30.72 -5.63 -29.09
CA ALA A 11 -30.41 -4.92 -27.85
C ALA A 11 -30.21 -5.85 -26.63
N VAL A 12 -30.64 -7.12 -26.70
CA VAL A 12 -30.59 -8.08 -25.58
C VAL A 12 -29.34 -8.98 -25.61
N SER A 13 -28.55 -8.92 -26.68
CA SER A 13 -27.33 -9.73 -26.86
C SER A 13 -26.04 -8.98 -26.61
N LEU A 14 -26.08 -7.79 -25.99
CA LEU A 14 -24.89 -7.29 -25.32
C LEU A 14 -24.58 -8.25 -24.17
N PRO A 15 -23.43 -8.97 -24.17
CA PRO A 15 -23.00 -9.62 -22.96
C PRO A 15 -22.91 -8.49 -21.93
N LEU A 16 -23.74 -8.58 -20.89
CA LEU A 16 -23.45 -7.89 -19.64
C LEU A 16 -22.09 -8.40 -19.24
N ILE A 17 -21.03 -7.71 -19.66
CA ILE A 17 -19.73 -7.79 -19.02
C ILE A 17 -19.98 -7.17 -17.66
N THR A 18 -20.61 -7.92 -16.77
CA THR A 18 -20.63 -7.62 -15.35
C THR A 18 -19.16 -7.64 -14.98
N ALA A 19 -18.57 -6.46 -14.82
CA ALA A 19 -17.27 -6.34 -14.20
C ALA A 19 -17.33 -7.21 -12.95
N LYS A 20 -16.39 -8.15 -12.80
CA LYS A 20 -16.25 -9.01 -11.62
C LYS A 20 -15.83 -8.20 -10.38
N PHE A 21 -16.15 -6.91 -10.32
CA PHE A 21 -15.83 -6.02 -9.24
C PHE A 21 -16.78 -6.32 -8.08
N SER A 22 -16.26 -7.05 -7.11
CA SER A 22 -17.00 -7.37 -5.90
C SER A 22 -17.19 -6.11 -5.03
N PRO A 23 -18.39 -5.88 -4.46
CA PRO A 23 -18.57 -4.82 -3.47
C PRO A 23 -17.72 -5.05 -2.20
N THR A 24 -17.24 -6.27 -1.95
CA THR A 24 -16.27 -6.57 -0.89
C THR A 24 -14.91 -5.90 -1.16
N CYS A 25 -14.50 -5.73 -2.42
CA CYS A 25 -13.28 -5.00 -2.75
C CYS A 25 -13.34 -3.52 -2.35
N LEU A 26 -14.52 -2.89 -2.40
CA LEU A 26 -14.72 -1.54 -1.85
C LEU A 26 -14.50 -1.54 -0.34
N ARG A 27 -14.97 -2.57 0.37
CA ARG A 27 -14.77 -2.70 1.82
C ARG A 27 -13.30 -2.92 2.19
N VAL A 28 -12.54 -3.65 1.37
CA VAL A 28 -11.07 -3.77 1.52
C VAL A 28 -10.42 -2.40 1.45
N LEU A 29 -10.73 -1.60 0.43
CA LEU A 29 -10.20 -0.24 0.30
C LEU A 29 -10.59 0.66 1.49
N THR A 30 -11.84 0.55 1.96
CA THR A 30 -12.28 1.30 3.15
C THR A 30 -11.56 0.83 4.42
N ALA A 31 -11.39 -0.48 4.61
CA ALA A 31 -10.68 -1.04 5.77
C ALA A 31 -9.22 -0.57 5.83
N LEU A 32 -8.50 -0.64 4.70
CA LEU A 32 -7.12 -0.17 4.59
C LEU A 32 -6.96 1.32 4.90
N THR A 33 -8.00 2.13 4.65
CA THR A 33 -7.93 3.59 4.77
C THR A 33 -8.63 4.15 6.01
N SER A 34 -9.28 3.32 6.84
CA SER A 34 -10.12 3.77 7.98
C SER A 34 -9.45 3.70 9.35
N ARG A 35 -8.21 3.21 9.46
CA ARG A 35 -7.48 3.09 10.75
C ARG A 35 -6.26 4.02 10.93
N PRO A 36 -6.25 5.29 10.45
CA PRO A 36 -5.05 6.12 10.52
C PRO A 36 -4.60 6.42 11.96
N ASN A 37 -5.50 6.73 12.89
CA ASN A 37 -5.12 7.15 14.25
C ASN A 37 -4.45 6.01 15.05
N ASP A 38 -4.94 4.79 14.90
CA ASP A 38 -4.37 3.62 15.55
C ASP A 38 -3.01 3.24 14.96
N LEU A 39 -2.88 3.34 13.63
CA LEU A 39 -1.59 3.10 12.97
C LEU A 39 -0.56 4.18 13.34
N PHE A 40 -0.97 5.44 13.47
CA PHE A 40 -0.09 6.54 13.89
C PHE A 40 0.37 6.39 15.34
N SER A 41 -0.52 6.01 16.27
CA SER A 41 -0.12 5.80 17.66
C SER A 41 0.87 4.64 17.80
N LYS A 42 0.68 3.57 17.02
CA LYS A 42 1.64 2.46 16.91
C LYS A 42 2.95 2.91 16.27
N PHE A 43 2.91 3.69 15.19
CA PHE A 43 4.12 4.22 14.56
C PHE A 43 4.92 5.11 15.52
N GLN A 44 4.24 6.00 16.24
CA GLN A 44 4.87 6.84 17.26
C GLN A 44 5.57 5.99 18.32
N ARG A 45 4.84 5.05 18.94
CA ARG A 45 5.34 4.23 20.04
C ARG A 45 6.47 3.28 19.65
N GLU A 46 6.30 2.58 18.54
CA GLU A 46 7.20 1.51 18.12
C GLU A 46 8.41 2.02 17.32
N ILE A 47 8.35 3.25 16.76
CA ILE A 47 9.42 3.81 15.91
C ILE A 47 9.92 5.15 16.45
N CYS A 48 9.08 6.17 16.52
CA CYS A 48 9.53 7.52 16.87
C CYS A 48 10.08 7.59 18.30
N ASP A 49 9.36 7.01 19.27
CA ASP A 49 9.77 6.97 20.69
C ASP A 49 11.04 6.13 20.91
N GLN A 50 11.43 5.30 19.94
CA GLN A 50 12.69 4.54 19.96
C GLN A 50 13.89 5.38 19.44
N GLY A 51 13.66 6.64 19.08
CA GLY A 51 14.66 7.58 18.57
C GLY A 51 15.01 7.35 17.09
N CYS A 52 14.10 6.77 16.31
CA CYS A 52 14.25 6.71 14.86
C CYS A 52 13.84 8.02 14.20
N GLN A 53 14.44 8.31 13.05
CA GLN A 53 14.11 9.46 12.21
C GLN A 53 13.76 8.99 10.79
N PRO A 54 12.57 8.42 10.57
CA PRO A 54 12.24 7.80 9.30
C PRO A 54 12.15 8.84 8.18
N THR A 55 12.89 8.62 7.10
CA THR A 55 12.81 9.45 5.89
C THR A 55 12.16 8.65 4.75
N VAL A 56 11.62 9.34 3.75
CA VAL A 56 11.07 8.69 2.53
C VAL A 56 12.03 7.66 1.89
N PRO A 57 13.34 7.94 1.76
CA PRO A 57 14.34 6.97 1.28
C PRO A 57 14.41 5.64 2.05
N HIS A 58 13.97 5.57 3.32
CA HIS A 58 13.98 4.33 4.08
C HIS A 58 13.08 3.25 3.46
N TRP A 59 12.15 3.65 2.60
CA TRP A 59 11.45 2.71 1.72
C TRP A 59 12.42 1.84 0.92
N ASP A 60 13.34 2.46 0.19
CA ASP A 60 14.28 1.76 -0.70
C ASP A 60 15.38 1.06 0.10
N LEU A 61 15.83 1.66 1.20
CA LEU A 61 16.92 1.12 2.02
C LEU A 61 16.51 -0.12 2.81
N TRP A 62 15.26 -0.20 3.26
CA TRP A 62 14.85 -1.29 4.16
C TRP A 62 13.41 -1.77 3.95
N THR A 63 12.43 -0.87 3.98
CA THR A 63 11.00 -1.25 4.08
C THR A 63 10.55 -2.13 2.92
N ARG A 64 10.95 -1.82 1.69
CA ARG A 64 10.56 -2.57 0.49
C ARG A 64 10.93 -4.05 0.60
N ASN A 65 12.19 -4.34 0.94
CA ASN A 65 12.72 -5.70 0.90
C ASN A 65 12.45 -6.52 2.18
N HIS A 66 12.28 -5.85 3.32
CA HIS A 66 12.12 -6.53 4.62
C HIS A 66 10.68 -6.62 5.10
N THR A 67 9.79 -5.76 4.59
CA THR A 67 8.37 -5.75 4.98
C THR A 67 7.45 -5.99 3.80
N PHE A 68 7.53 -5.15 2.77
CA PHE A 68 6.56 -5.16 1.68
C PHE A 68 6.65 -6.41 0.81
N LEU A 69 7.83 -6.73 0.26
CA LEU A 69 7.99 -7.93 -0.58
C LEU A 69 7.67 -9.22 0.18
N PRO A 70 8.13 -9.44 1.43
CA PRO A 70 7.72 -10.62 2.21
C PRO A 70 6.22 -10.68 2.46
N ALA A 71 5.56 -9.55 2.74
CA ALA A 71 4.11 -9.50 2.95
C ALA A 71 3.35 -9.85 1.66
N VAL A 72 3.74 -9.29 0.52
CA VAL A 72 3.16 -9.64 -0.78
C VAL A 72 3.33 -11.12 -1.06
N ARG A 73 4.55 -11.67 -0.94
CA ARG A 73 4.81 -13.11 -1.14
C ARG A 73 3.94 -13.97 -0.22
N SER A 74 3.81 -13.59 1.05
CA SER A 74 2.99 -14.32 2.00
C SER A 74 1.51 -14.34 1.59
N LEU A 75 0.96 -13.20 1.16
CA LEU A 75 -0.43 -13.09 0.68
C LEU A 75 -0.66 -13.87 -0.61
N MET A 76 0.37 -13.98 -1.44
CA MET A 76 0.29 -14.65 -2.74
C MET A 76 0.59 -16.15 -2.66
N ARG A 77 1.02 -16.70 -1.51
CA ARG A 77 1.35 -18.14 -1.38
C ARG A 77 0.20 -19.06 -1.78
N ASP A 78 -1.03 -18.70 -1.41
CA ASP A 78 -2.23 -19.51 -1.65
C ASP A 78 -2.89 -19.18 -3.00
N ILE A 79 -2.39 -18.14 -3.67
CA ILE A 79 -2.83 -17.71 -4.99
C ILE A 79 -1.74 -18.12 -5.97
N ASP A 80 -1.87 -19.32 -6.56
CA ASP A 80 -0.94 -19.91 -7.54
C ASP A 80 -0.90 -19.13 -8.86
N SER A 81 -0.37 -17.90 -8.81
CA SER A 81 -0.34 -16.98 -9.94
C SER A 81 0.80 -15.97 -9.82
N PRO A 82 1.97 -16.29 -10.40
CA PRO A 82 3.14 -15.40 -10.40
C PRO A 82 2.84 -14.01 -10.99
N ARG A 83 1.95 -13.93 -11.98
CA ARG A 83 1.52 -12.67 -12.61
C ARG A 83 0.80 -11.73 -11.63
N GLN A 84 0.10 -12.30 -10.64
CA GLN A 84 -0.61 -11.52 -9.64
C GLN A 84 0.35 -11.01 -8.56
N GLU A 85 1.37 -11.79 -8.20
CA GLU A 85 2.43 -11.32 -7.31
C GLU A 85 3.17 -10.12 -7.92
N GLU A 86 3.58 -10.22 -9.18
CA GLU A 86 4.24 -9.13 -9.91
C GLU A 86 3.35 -7.86 -9.96
N ALA A 87 2.05 -8.03 -10.20
CA ALA A 87 1.09 -6.93 -10.18
C ALA A 87 1.00 -6.25 -8.81
N MET A 88 1.01 -7.02 -7.72
CA MET A 88 1.00 -6.48 -6.36
C MET A 88 2.31 -5.79 -6.00
N VAL A 89 3.46 -6.36 -6.37
CA VAL A 89 4.78 -5.72 -6.21
C VAL A 89 4.81 -4.38 -6.93
N ARG A 90 4.41 -4.37 -8.21
CA ARG A 90 4.36 -3.16 -9.03
C ARG A 90 3.43 -2.10 -8.43
N LEU A 91 2.27 -2.50 -7.89
CA LEU A 91 1.38 -1.57 -7.20
C LEU A 91 2.08 -0.89 -6.03
N GLY A 92 2.80 -1.64 -5.20
CA GLY A 92 3.53 -1.06 -4.06
C GLY A 92 4.65 -0.12 -4.49
N ASP A 93 5.37 -0.46 -5.55
CA ASP A 93 6.40 0.41 -6.12
C ASP A 93 5.80 1.71 -6.69
N ASP A 94 4.68 1.62 -7.40
CA ASP A 94 3.95 2.78 -7.91
C ASP A 94 3.40 3.67 -6.78
N VAL A 95 2.89 3.06 -5.70
CA VAL A 95 2.47 3.75 -4.48
C VAL A 95 3.65 4.51 -3.87
N ALA A 96 4.80 3.84 -3.71
CA ALA A 96 6.01 4.45 -3.16
C ALA A 96 6.48 5.62 -4.01
N ASP A 97 6.46 5.49 -5.34
CA ASP A 97 6.80 6.57 -6.27
C ASP A 97 5.86 7.77 -6.17
N VAL A 98 4.55 7.52 -6.02
CA VAL A 98 3.57 8.59 -5.77
C VAL A 98 3.86 9.30 -4.45
N ILE A 99 4.12 8.55 -3.38
CA ILE A 99 4.43 9.11 -2.06
C ILE A 99 5.73 9.90 -2.08
N LYS A 100 6.79 9.38 -2.71
CA LYS A 100 8.09 10.06 -2.87
C LYS A 100 7.89 11.43 -3.53
N ARG A 101 7.15 11.47 -4.64
CA ARG A 101 6.93 12.70 -5.41
C ARG A 101 5.97 13.69 -4.74
N GLN A 102 4.90 13.21 -4.12
CA GLN A 102 3.79 14.06 -3.64
C GLN A 102 3.85 14.36 -2.15
N CYS A 103 4.30 13.40 -1.34
CA CYS A 103 4.32 13.49 0.12
C CYS A 103 5.70 13.82 0.66
N GLY A 104 6.78 13.37 0.00
CA GLY A 104 8.15 13.71 0.38
C GLY A 104 8.40 15.22 0.54
N PRO A 105 7.95 16.09 -0.40
CA PRO A 105 8.11 17.53 -0.26
C PRO A 105 7.44 18.13 0.98
N LEU A 106 6.39 17.50 1.53
CA LEU A 106 5.71 17.97 2.75
C LEU A 106 6.62 17.89 3.98
N LEU A 107 7.61 17.00 3.96
CA LEU A 107 8.56 16.86 5.06
C LEU A 107 9.57 18.01 5.10
N GLN A 108 9.76 18.74 3.99
CA GLN A 108 10.70 19.87 3.90
C GLN A 108 12.13 19.52 4.38
N GLY A 109 12.58 18.30 4.09
CA GLY A 109 13.89 17.78 4.51
C GLY A 109 13.95 17.23 5.94
N ARG A 110 12.84 17.29 6.69
CA ARG A 110 12.71 16.66 8.02
C ARG A 110 12.33 15.18 7.89
N ASP A 111 12.45 14.45 8.99
CA ASP A 111 11.93 13.09 9.09
C ASP A 111 10.44 13.06 9.45
N ILE A 112 9.82 11.90 9.29
CA ILE A 112 8.39 11.67 9.55
C ILE A 112 8.06 11.84 11.05
N CYS A 113 9.01 11.60 11.94
CA CYS A 113 8.85 11.67 13.40
C CYS A 113 9.20 13.06 13.98
N ALA A 114 9.40 14.09 13.13
CA ALA A 114 9.81 15.41 13.59
C ALA A 114 8.82 16.06 14.57
N ASP A 115 7.51 15.91 14.30
CA ASP A 115 6.42 16.33 15.18
C ASP A 115 5.09 15.68 14.76
N GLU A 116 4.07 15.74 15.63
CA GLU A 116 2.76 15.13 15.39
C GLU A 116 2.06 15.68 14.14
N GLU A 117 2.19 16.99 13.86
CA GLU A 117 1.58 17.63 12.70
C GLU A 117 2.18 17.10 11.40
N THR A 118 3.51 16.97 11.36
CA THR A 118 4.28 16.45 10.23
C THR A 118 3.93 15.00 9.96
N MET A 119 3.89 14.17 11.00
CA MET A 119 3.48 12.77 10.90
C MET A 119 2.05 12.65 10.36
N ALA A 120 1.11 13.43 10.90
CA ALA A 120 -0.30 13.41 10.47
C ALA A 120 -0.47 13.91 9.03
N ALA A 121 0.26 14.97 8.63
CA ALA A 121 0.24 15.51 7.28
C ALA A 121 0.81 14.49 6.27
N PHE A 122 1.95 13.88 6.61
CA PHE A 122 2.56 12.84 5.78
C PHE A 122 1.64 11.63 5.64
N GLY A 123 1.09 11.11 6.74
CA GLY A 123 0.18 9.97 6.72
C GLY A 123 -1.13 10.24 5.96
N THR A 124 -1.66 11.46 6.05
CA THR A 124 -2.83 11.87 5.25
C THR A 124 -2.50 11.90 3.77
N CYS A 125 -1.32 12.43 3.40
CA CYS A 125 -0.86 12.39 2.02
C CYS A 125 -0.64 10.95 1.53
N PHE A 126 0.00 10.10 2.34
CA PHE A 126 0.23 8.69 2.04
C PHE A 126 -1.08 7.98 1.67
N LYS A 127 -2.14 8.14 2.46
CA LYS A 127 -3.47 7.57 2.19
C LYS A 127 -4.02 8.02 0.84
N LYS A 128 -3.93 9.31 0.53
CA LYS A 128 -4.38 9.86 -0.77
C LYS A 128 -3.54 9.29 -1.92
N GLY A 129 -2.23 9.19 -1.73
CA GLY A 129 -1.29 8.60 -2.68
C GLY A 129 -1.61 7.14 -2.98
N PHE A 130 -1.89 6.34 -1.94
CA PHE A 130 -2.30 4.94 -2.09
C PHE A 130 -3.57 4.80 -2.93
N VAL A 131 -4.63 5.54 -2.61
CA VAL A 131 -5.88 5.50 -3.38
C VAL A 131 -5.65 5.91 -4.82
N ARG A 132 -4.85 6.96 -5.05
CA ARG A 132 -4.51 7.43 -6.40
C ARG A 132 -3.77 6.35 -7.20
N ALA A 133 -2.76 5.71 -6.61
CA ALA A 133 -1.99 4.66 -7.26
C ALA A 133 -2.86 3.43 -7.58
N ALA A 134 -3.77 3.05 -6.67
CA ALA A 134 -4.75 1.98 -6.92
C ALA A 134 -5.68 2.30 -8.10
N LEU A 135 -6.15 3.56 -8.22
CA LEU A 135 -6.96 4.00 -9.36
C LEU A 135 -6.16 4.00 -10.67
N THR A 136 -4.90 4.45 -10.65
CA THR A 136 -4.03 4.43 -11.83
C THR A 136 -3.71 2.99 -12.29
N ASN A 137 -3.66 2.05 -11.35
CA ASN A 137 -3.42 0.63 -11.62
C ASN A 137 -4.71 -0.21 -11.75
N LEU A 138 -5.88 0.42 -11.82
CA LEU A 138 -7.16 -0.28 -11.79
C LEU A 138 -7.26 -1.37 -12.86
N GLY A 139 -6.77 -1.14 -14.08
CA GLY A 139 -6.80 -2.14 -15.16
C GLY A 139 -6.01 -3.42 -14.81
N THR A 140 -4.91 -3.27 -14.07
CA THR A 140 -4.07 -4.38 -13.59
C THR A 140 -4.67 -5.07 -12.38
N LEU A 141 -5.35 -4.33 -11.50
CA LEU A 141 -5.94 -4.83 -10.26
C LEU A 141 -7.33 -5.44 -10.45
N LEU A 142 -8.11 -5.00 -11.45
CA LEU A 142 -9.46 -5.50 -11.73
C LEU A 142 -9.53 -7.02 -11.90
N PRO A 143 -8.59 -7.68 -12.61
CA PRO A 143 -8.55 -9.15 -12.65
C PRO A 143 -8.32 -9.82 -11.29
N LEU A 144 -7.67 -9.13 -10.34
CA LEU A 144 -7.41 -9.60 -8.98
C LEU A 144 -8.61 -9.35 -8.05
N ALA A 145 -9.49 -8.42 -8.40
CA ALA A 145 -10.63 -7.97 -7.61
C ALA A 145 -11.84 -8.92 -7.63
N SER A 146 -11.58 -10.23 -7.68
CA SER A 146 -12.64 -11.25 -7.60
C SER A 146 -13.20 -11.35 -6.18
N GLU A 147 -14.47 -11.76 -6.03
CA GLU A 147 -15.10 -11.92 -4.71
C GLU A 147 -14.30 -12.81 -3.74
N PRO A 148 -13.80 -14.00 -4.13
CA PRO A 148 -13.03 -14.84 -3.20
C PRO A 148 -11.78 -14.13 -2.67
N VAL A 149 -11.03 -13.49 -3.56
CA VAL A 149 -9.80 -12.75 -3.20
C VAL A 149 -10.12 -11.55 -2.32
N CYS A 150 -11.14 -10.76 -2.67
CA CYS A 150 -11.51 -9.59 -1.87
C CYS A 150 -12.09 -9.97 -0.51
N ARG A 151 -12.82 -11.09 -0.41
CA ARG A 151 -13.31 -11.60 0.88
C ARG A 151 -12.16 -12.05 1.77
N GLU A 152 -11.24 -12.84 1.26
CA GLU A 152 -10.07 -13.30 2.00
C GLU A 152 -9.23 -12.11 2.50
N GLN A 153 -8.95 -11.13 1.64
CA GLN A 153 -8.26 -9.91 2.06
C GLN A 153 -9.05 -9.13 3.12
N TYR A 154 -10.38 -9.03 2.96
CA TYR A 154 -11.21 -8.31 3.93
C TYR A 154 -11.21 -9.00 5.31
N GLU A 155 -11.32 -10.33 5.33
CA GLU A 155 -11.24 -11.15 6.55
C GLU A 155 -9.86 -11.02 7.22
N TRP A 156 -8.78 -11.07 6.44
CA TRP A 156 -7.43 -10.82 6.94
C TRP A 156 -7.31 -9.45 7.61
N LEU A 157 -7.88 -8.40 7.00
CA LEU A 157 -7.91 -7.05 7.56
C LEU A 157 -8.79 -6.92 8.82
N GLN A 158 -9.62 -7.90 9.15
CA GLN A 158 -10.37 -7.91 10.41
C GLN A 158 -9.60 -8.57 11.56
N LYS A 159 -8.49 -9.27 11.30
CA LYS A 159 -7.77 -10.00 12.36
C LYS A 159 -6.96 -9.05 13.24
N ASP A 160 -7.14 -9.16 14.56
CA ASP A 160 -6.36 -8.40 15.54
C ASP A 160 -4.87 -8.74 15.46
N GLU A 161 -4.51 -9.99 15.16
CA GLU A 161 -3.12 -10.42 14.93
C GLU A 161 -2.39 -9.52 13.92
N LEU A 162 -3.04 -9.12 12.83
CA LEU A 162 -2.45 -8.21 11.85
C LEU A 162 -2.11 -6.85 12.48
N TRP A 163 -3.07 -6.26 13.19
CA TRP A 163 -3.00 -4.88 13.66
C TRP A 163 -2.24 -4.71 14.96
N GLU A 164 -2.28 -5.71 15.84
CA GLU A 164 -1.68 -5.65 17.18
C GLU A 164 -0.34 -6.39 17.28
N GLU A 165 -0.09 -7.37 16.41
CA GLU A 165 1.13 -8.18 16.49
C GLU A 165 2.03 -7.98 15.28
N ILE A 166 1.52 -8.27 14.07
CA ILE A 166 2.33 -8.31 12.85
C ILE A 166 2.81 -6.90 12.47
N ILE A 167 1.91 -5.92 12.35
CA ILE A 167 2.27 -4.55 11.98
C ILE A 167 3.22 -3.93 13.03
N PRO A 168 2.90 -3.93 14.34
CA PRO A 168 3.81 -3.44 15.37
C PRO A 168 5.13 -4.23 15.42
N GLY A 169 5.11 -5.53 15.16
CA GLY A 169 6.31 -6.36 15.06
C GLY A 169 7.27 -5.87 13.97
N LYS A 170 6.74 -5.58 12.78
CA LYS A 170 7.54 -5.01 11.69
C LYS A 170 8.05 -3.60 11.98
N MET A 171 7.28 -2.79 12.72
CA MET A 171 7.73 -1.50 13.21
C MET A 171 8.91 -1.63 14.18
N ARG A 172 8.88 -2.60 15.11
CA ARG A 172 10.00 -2.89 16.01
C ARG A 172 11.23 -3.42 15.29
N GLU A 173 11.07 -4.29 14.30
CA GLU A 173 12.18 -4.76 13.46
C GLU A 173 12.88 -3.57 12.76
N TYR A 174 12.09 -2.65 12.19
CA TYR A 174 12.62 -1.42 11.62
C TYR A 174 13.34 -0.55 12.66
N ALA A 175 12.74 -0.37 13.84
CA ALA A 175 13.33 0.44 14.89
C ALA A 175 14.69 -0.09 15.37
N GLY A 176 14.91 -1.40 15.30
CA GLY A 176 16.19 -2.03 15.60
C GLY A 176 17.32 -1.65 14.64
N VAL A 177 17.02 -1.15 13.43
CA VAL A 177 18.02 -0.86 12.39
C VAL A 177 18.01 0.58 11.88
N CYS A 178 16.96 1.36 12.18
CA CYS A 178 16.68 2.66 11.56
C CYS A 178 17.87 3.64 11.59
N ARG A 179 18.57 3.74 12.73
CA ARG A 179 19.72 4.66 12.91
C ARG A 179 20.92 4.32 12.01
N GLY A 180 21.06 3.07 11.61
CA GLY A 180 22.15 2.63 10.73
C GLY A 180 21.90 2.92 9.25
N LEU A 181 20.64 3.15 8.86
CA LEU A 181 20.26 3.34 7.46
C LEU A 181 20.76 4.70 6.92
N ASP A 182 20.64 5.75 7.72
CA ASP A 182 21.10 7.10 7.33
C ASP A 182 22.63 7.18 7.23
N LEU A 183 23.36 6.49 8.12
CA LEU A 183 24.82 6.41 8.08
C LEU A 183 25.32 5.67 6.83
N GLY A 184 24.66 4.57 6.46
CA GLY A 184 24.97 3.83 5.25
C GLY A 184 24.73 4.66 3.99
N ARG A 185 23.66 5.47 3.96
CA ARG A 185 23.38 6.38 2.85
C ARG A 185 24.43 7.48 2.72
N MET A 186 24.77 8.17 3.82
CA MET A 186 25.76 9.25 3.80
C MET A 186 27.12 8.77 3.27
N ALA A 187 27.56 7.58 3.70
CA ALA A 187 28.81 6.99 3.23
C ALA A 187 28.80 6.68 1.71
N VAL A 188 27.66 6.24 1.17
CA VAL A 188 27.50 5.96 -0.26
C VAL A 188 27.44 7.25 -1.09
N GLU A 189 26.73 8.28 -0.62
CA GLU A 189 26.68 9.59 -1.29
C GLU A 189 28.05 10.29 -1.30
N GLU A 190 28.84 10.15 -0.23
CA GLU A 190 30.23 10.65 -0.16
C GLU A 190 31.17 9.90 -1.11
N MET A 191 31.00 8.58 -1.28
CA MET A 191 31.78 7.79 -2.25
C MET A 191 31.45 8.08 -3.72
N LEU A 192 30.20 8.48 -4.02
CA LEU A 192 29.73 8.76 -5.40
C LEU A 192 29.89 10.22 -5.82
N SER A 193 30.40 11.09 -4.94
CA SER A 193 30.66 12.51 -5.23
C SER A 193 32.13 12.82 -5.61
N PHE A 194 32.92 11.79 -5.88
CA PHE A 194 34.25 11.86 -6.51
C PHE A 194 34.18 11.50 -8.00
#